data_AF-A0A8T1YRU2-F1
#
_entry.id   AF-A0A8T1YRU2-F1
#
_cell.length_a   1.000
_cell.length_b   1.000
_cell.length_c   1.000
_cell.angle_alpha   90.00
_cell.angle_beta   90.00
_cell.angle_gamma   90.00
#
_symmetry.space_group_name_H-M   'P 1'
#
loop_
_entity.id
_entity.type
_entity.pdbx_description
1 polymer ?
#
loop_
_entity_poly.entity_id
_entity_poly.type
_entity_poly.pdbx_seq_one_letter_code
_entity_poly.pdbx_strand_id
1 'polypeptide(L)'
;MPSCSVTEISKCIVYPEKKSTVSDLRLSVSDLPMLSCHYIQKGVLLSSPPPSFSFDDLVSSLRRSLSSTLSLFPALAGRFSTSPAGHISIVCNDAGVDFVAASAKHVKVSDVLLPGKDVPLLFREFFVFERLVSYNGHHKPLAAVQVTELDDGVFIGCTVNHSVTDGTSFWHFFNTFADVTSGACKIKHLPDFSRHTVFDSPAVLRVPPGGPRVTFDADQPLRERIFHFSREAITKLKQRTNNRVNGIETAVNDGWKCNGNGENNGKITTVLDSFLKSDTNNKKTHDRTAEISSFQSLSAQLWRSVTRARNLDPSKTTTFRMAVNCRHRLEPKMDPYYFGNAIQSIPTLASAGDLLSKDLRWSAEQLHRNVVAHDDATVRRGIAAWESDPRLFPLGNPDGASITMGSSPRFPMYDNDFGWGKPLAVRSGGANKFDGKISAFPGREGNGSVDLEVVLAPETMTGIENDPEFMQYVSEVTYDY
;
A
#
# COMPACT_ATOMS: atom_id res chain seq x y z
N MET A 1 24.37 4.96 27.11
CA MET A 1 24.01 4.18 25.92
C MET A 1 24.48 4.97 24.71
N PRO A 2 25.25 4.39 23.77
CA PRO A 2 25.56 5.08 22.52
C PRO A 2 24.23 5.36 21.82
N SER A 3 24.01 6.57 21.30
CA SER A 3 22.75 6.93 20.64
C SER A 3 22.58 6.07 19.38
N CYS A 4 21.65 5.12 19.41
CA CYS A 4 21.31 4.20 18.32
C CYS A 4 20.46 4.90 17.24
N SER A 5 20.74 6.18 16.97
CA SER A 5 19.91 7.07 16.17
C SER A 5 20.55 7.35 14.81
N VAL A 6 19.71 7.49 13.80
CA VAL A 6 20.13 7.96 12.47
C VAL A 6 20.72 9.36 12.57
N THR A 7 21.88 9.59 11.96
CA THR A 7 22.56 10.89 12.00
C THR A 7 22.35 11.63 10.68
N GLU A 8 21.78 12.82 10.72
CA GLU A 8 21.69 13.69 9.54
C GLU A 8 23.10 14.15 9.12
N ILE A 9 23.49 13.87 7.88
CA ILE A 9 24.76 14.31 7.28
C ILE A 9 24.57 15.69 6.63
N SER A 10 23.49 15.85 5.85
CA SER A 10 23.16 17.11 5.21
C SER A 10 21.68 17.21 4.88
N LYS A 11 21.20 18.45 4.78
CA LYS A 11 19.85 18.79 4.36
C LYS A 11 19.88 19.97 3.41
N CYS A 12 19.06 19.91 2.37
CA CYS A 12 18.91 20.99 1.39
C CYS A 12 17.52 20.99 0.76
N ILE A 13 17.22 22.04 0.00
CA ILE A 13 16.07 22.08 -0.90
C ILE A 13 16.55 21.77 -2.32
N VAL A 14 15.87 20.86 -3.00
CA VAL A 14 16.05 20.56 -4.42
C VAL A 14 14.93 21.23 -5.21
N TYR A 15 15.32 22.05 -6.18
CA TYR A 15 14.41 22.77 -7.05
C TYR A 15 14.26 22.03 -8.39
N PRO A 16 13.13 22.19 -9.10
CA PRO A 16 13.01 21.73 -10.48
C PRO A 16 14.12 22.30 -11.37
N GLU A 17 14.69 21.48 -12.23
CA GLU A 17 15.70 21.89 -13.23
C GLU A 17 15.13 22.92 -14.22
N LYS A 18 13.85 22.77 -14.58
CA LYS A 18 13.12 23.67 -15.49
C LYS A 18 11.96 24.31 -14.76
N LYS A 19 11.72 25.59 -15.07
CA LYS A 19 10.57 26.32 -14.55
C LYS A 19 9.26 25.66 -14.95
N SER A 20 8.33 25.53 -14.01
CA SER A 20 6.99 24.98 -14.28
C SER A 20 6.24 25.83 -15.31
N THR A 21 5.59 25.15 -16.24
CA THR A 21 4.59 25.72 -17.16
C THR A 21 3.16 25.32 -16.80
N VAL A 22 3.00 24.51 -15.76
CA VAL A 22 1.71 24.01 -15.28
C VAL A 22 1.05 25.10 -14.43
N SER A 23 -0.22 25.40 -14.70
CA SER A 23 -1.02 26.33 -13.90
C SER A 23 -1.30 25.77 -12.51
N ASP A 24 -1.79 26.63 -11.61
CA ASP A 24 -2.20 26.19 -10.28
C ASP A 24 -3.29 25.12 -10.37
N LEU A 25 -3.13 24.06 -9.58
CA LEU A 25 -3.99 22.88 -9.62
C LEU A 25 -4.95 22.91 -8.44
N ARG A 26 -6.23 23.19 -8.69
CA ARG A 26 -7.27 23.07 -7.66
C ARG A 26 -7.34 21.63 -7.14
N LEU A 27 -7.43 21.47 -5.83
CA LEU A 27 -7.63 20.17 -5.22
C LEU A 27 -9.04 19.66 -5.52
N SER A 28 -9.13 18.42 -5.98
CA SER A 28 -10.38 17.76 -6.34
C SER A 28 -11.15 17.24 -5.11
N VAL A 29 -12.39 16.77 -5.32
CA VAL A 29 -13.18 16.11 -4.26
C VAL A 29 -12.51 14.85 -3.70
N SER A 30 -11.56 14.25 -4.43
CA SER A 30 -10.79 13.09 -3.97
C SER A 30 -9.52 13.50 -3.23
N ASP A 31 -9.00 14.70 -3.47
CA ASP A 31 -7.80 15.24 -2.82
C ASP A 31 -8.13 15.85 -1.46
N LEU A 32 -9.20 16.65 -1.39
CA LEU A 32 -9.60 17.42 -0.20
C LEU A 32 -9.81 16.55 1.06
N PRO A 33 -10.42 15.36 1.00
CA PRO A 33 -10.57 14.50 2.18
C PRO A 33 -9.22 14.07 2.77
N MET A 34 -8.16 14.01 1.97
CA MET A 34 -6.84 13.57 2.41
C MET A 34 -6.10 14.64 3.23
N LEU A 35 -6.65 15.85 3.40
CA LEU A 35 -5.99 16.93 4.13
C LEU A 35 -5.73 16.58 5.60
N SER A 36 -6.54 15.69 6.19
CA SER A 36 -6.36 15.14 7.54
C SER A 36 -5.39 13.96 7.63
N CYS A 37 -4.96 13.37 6.51
CA CYS A 37 -4.06 12.21 6.49
C CYS A 37 -2.60 12.66 6.67
N HIS A 38 -1.77 11.79 7.26
CA HIS A 38 -0.31 11.99 7.19
C HIS A 38 0.17 11.88 5.73
N TYR A 39 1.31 12.50 5.43
CA TYR A 39 2.01 12.30 4.16
C TYR A 39 2.28 10.80 3.94
N ILE A 40 2.17 10.33 2.69
CA ILE A 40 2.54 8.96 2.31
C ILE A 40 4.05 8.81 2.48
N GLN A 41 4.49 7.79 3.21
CA GLN A 41 5.90 7.42 3.35
C GLN A 41 6.12 6.02 2.81
N LYS A 42 6.90 5.90 1.72
CA LYS A 42 7.36 4.61 1.17
C LYS A 42 8.80 4.74 0.72
N GLY A 43 9.58 3.70 0.95
CA GLY A 43 10.98 3.67 0.57
C GLY A 43 11.42 2.28 0.18
N VAL A 44 12.60 2.23 -0.42
CA VAL A 44 13.23 1.00 -0.87
C VAL A 44 14.57 0.82 -0.17
N LEU A 45 14.79 -0.40 0.33
CA LEU A 45 16.08 -0.84 0.84
C LEU A 45 16.84 -1.51 -0.31
N LEU A 46 18.04 -1.06 -0.57
CA LEU A 46 18.91 -1.51 -1.65
C LEU A 46 20.22 -2.06 -1.05
N SER A 47 20.88 -2.95 -1.78
CA SER A 47 22.26 -3.31 -1.49
C SER A 47 23.17 -2.10 -1.65
N SER A 48 24.38 -2.19 -1.10
CA SER A 48 25.40 -1.16 -1.34
C SER A 48 25.64 -0.94 -2.84
N PRO A 49 25.84 0.31 -3.29
CA PRO A 49 26.30 0.57 -4.64
C PRO A 49 27.71 -0.03 -4.86
N PRO A 50 28.16 -0.15 -6.12
CA PRO A 50 29.51 -0.62 -6.42
C PRO A 50 30.58 0.18 -5.67
N PRO A 51 31.70 -0.42 -5.21
CA PRO A 51 32.73 0.28 -4.43
C PRO A 51 33.34 1.51 -5.13
N SER A 52 33.26 1.56 -6.45
CA SER A 52 33.71 2.71 -7.27
C SER A 52 32.77 3.92 -7.20
N PHE A 53 31.59 3.78 -6.58
CA PHE A 53 30.57 4.81 -6.49
C PHE A 53 30.31 5.14 -5.02
N SER A 54 30.91 6.24 -4.55
CA SER A 54 30.83 6.61 -3.15
C SER A 54 29.42 7.05 -2.75
N PHE A 55 29.14 7.10 -1.44
CA PHE A 55 27.87 7.62 -0.94
C PHE A 55 27.65 9.09 -1.34
N ASP A 56 28.70 9.90 -1.38
CA ASP A 56 28.62 11.30 -1.81
C ASP A 56 28.30 11.43 -3.32
N ASP A 57 28.86 10.53 -4.15
CA ASP A 57 28.51 10.45 -5.57
C ASP A 57 27.04 10.05 -5.76
N LEU A 58 26.57 9.10 -4.95
CA LEU A 58 25.16 8.68 -4.94
C LEU A 58 24.24 9.84 -4.56
N VAL A 59 24.53 10.53 -3.45
CA VAL A 59 23.76 11.70 -3.01
C VAL A 59 23.74 12.78 -4.09
N SER A 60 24.88 13.05 -4.72
CA SER A 60 24.99 14.04 -5.80
C SER A 60 24.18 13.64 -7.04
N SER A 61 24.21 12.36 -7.42
CA SER A 61 23.43 11.81 -8.52
C SER A 61 21.93 11.91 -8.23
N LEU A 62 21.48 11.45 -7.06
CA LEU A 62 20.08 11.49 -6.65
C LEU A 62 19.54 12.93 -6.60
N ARG A 63 20.32 13.90 -6.11
CA ARG A 63 19.90 15.31 -6.10
C ARG A 63 19.68 15.87 -7.50
N ARG A 64 20.60 15.57 -8.43
CA ARG A 64 20.48 15.99 -9.84
C ARG A 64 19.26 15.34 -10.49
N SER A 65 19.11 14.04 -10.32
CA SER A 65 17.99 13.28 -10.88
C SER A 65 16.66 13.74 -10.32
N LEU A 66 16.59 14.02 -9.01
CA LEU A 66 15.38 14.59 -8.39
C LEU A 66 15.04 15.96 -8.98
N SER A 67 16.02 16.83 -9.22
CA SER A 67 15.81 18.13 -9.88
C SER A 67 15.21 17.97 -11.28
N SER A 68 15.74 17.05 -12.08
CA SER A 68 15.20 16.74 -13.40
C SER A 68 13.80 16.11 -13.32
N THR A 69 13.57 15.16 -12.41
CA THR A 69 12.25 14.54 -12.22
C THR A 69 11.20 15.55 -11.76
N LEU A 70 11.52 16.48 -10.86
CA LEU A 70 10.59 17.52 -10.41
C LEU A 70 10.14 18.44 -11.55
N SER A 71 10.93 18.59 -12.61
CA SER A 71 10.51 19.31 -13.82
C SER A 71 9.39 18.60 -14.57
N LEU A 72 9.29 17.27 -14.41
CA LEU A 72 8.19 16.46 -14.94
C LEU A 72 7.00 16.42 -13.98
N PHE A 73 7.25 16.64 -12.68
CA PHE A 73 6.25 16.61 -11.61
C PHE A 73 6.14 17.94 -10.83
N PRO A 74 5.84 19.07 -11.51
CA PRO A 74 5.92 20.40 -10.91
C PRO A 74 5.00 20.59 -9.69
N ALA A 75 3.87 19.87 -9.64
CA ALA A 75 2.97 19.88 -8.49
C ALA A 75 3.65 19.54 -7.15
N LEU A 76 4.66 18.66 -7.17
CA LEU A 76 5.39 18.24 -5.95
C LEU A 76 6.34 19.32 -5.43
N ALA A 77 6.82 20.21 -6.29
CA ALA A 77 7.64 21.36 -5.91
C ALA A 77 6.81 22.59 -5.51
N GLY A 78 5.48 22.51 -5.58
CA GLY A 78 4.56 23.60 -5.23
C GLY A 78 4.29 23.74 -3.73
N ARG A 79 3.31 24.58 -3.40
CA ARG A 79 2.73 24.72 -2.03
C ARG A 79 1.22 24.84 -2.11
N PHE A 80 0.51 24.48 -1.04
CA PHE A 80 -0.91 24.80 -0.98
C PHE A 80 -1.17 26.28 -0.77
N SER A 81 -2.24 26.77 -1.37
CA SER A 81 -2.82 28.08 -1.12
C SER A 81 -4.33 27.94 -1.01
N THR A 82 -4.93 28.71 -0.10
CA THR A 82 -6.38 28.79 0.08
C THR A 82 -6.86 30.14 -0.44
N SER A 83 -7.80 30.14 -1.38
CA SER A 83 -8.40 31.37 -1.90
C SER A 83 -9.37 32.00 -0.89
N PRO A 84 -9.76 33.28 -1.04
CA PRO A 84 -10.78 33.91 -0.19
C PRO A 84 -12.13 33.18 -0.21
N ALA A 85 -12.43 32.45 -1.29
CA ALA A 85 -13.64 31.62 -1.40
C ALA A 85 -13.50 30.25 -0.69
N GLY A 86 -12.32 29.93 -0.14
CA GLY A 86 -12.05 28.68 0.59
C GLY A 86 -11.56 27.52 -0.27
N HIS A 87 -11.34 27.73 -1.58
CA HIS A 87 -10.77 26.69 -2.43
C HIS A 87 -9.28 26.52 -2.17
N ILE A 88 -8.84 25.28 -2.04
CA ILE A 88 -7.42 24.92 -1.86
C ILE A 88 -6.86 24.47 -3.21
N SER A 89 -5.72 25.04 -3.59
CA SER A 89 -4.99 24.69 -4.80
C SER A 89 -3.51 24.45 -4.50
N ILE A 90 -2.85 23.65 -5.33
CA ILE A 90 -1.39 23.59 -5.41
C ILE A 90 -0.95 24.74 -6.30
N VAL A 91 -0.22 25.69 -5.73
CA VAL A 91 0.48 26.72 -6.49
C VAL A 91 1.77 26.11 -7.03
N CYS A 92 1.88 25.97 -8.35
CA CYS A 92 3.03 25.36 -9.02
C CYS A 92 4.18 26.37 -9.14
N ASN A 93 4.70 26.82 -7.99
CA ASN A 93 5.65 27.93 -7.86
C ASN A 93 7.13 27.54 -7.77
N ASP A 94 7.47 26.28 -8.07
CA ASP A 94 8.84 25.75 -8.03
C ASP A 94 9.56 25.98 -6.68
N ALA A 95 8.84 26.04 -5.56
CA ALA A 95 9.41 26.23 -4.22
C ALA A 95 10.27 25.05 -3.71
N GLY A 96 10.40 23.98 -4.50
CA GLY A 96 11.28 22.85 -4.26
C GLY A 96 10.82 21.90 -3.15
N VAL A 97 11.61 20.85 -2.94
CA VAL A 97 11.37 19.74 -2.00
C VAL A 97 12.56 19.54 -1.05
N ASP A 98 12.31 19.01 0.14
CA ASP A 98 13.40 18.68 1.08
C ASP A 98 14.17 17.43 0.58
N PHE A 99 15.50 17.49 0.62
CA PHE A 99 16.38 16.36 0.39
C PHE A 99 17.35 16.22 1.57
N VAL A 100 17.40 15.04 2.18
CA VAL A 100 18.23 14.72 3.34
C VAL A 100 19.15 13.55 3.03
N ALA A 101 20.43 13.69 3.36
CA ALA A 101 21.36 12.58 3.42
C ALA A 101 21.65 12.25 4.89
N ALA A 102 21.63 10.97 5.25
CA ALA A 102 21.79 10.51 6.61
C ALA A 102 22.67 9.25 6.70
N SER A 103 23.22 9.00 7.90
CA SER A 103 24.04 7.84 8.21
C SER A 103 23.40 6.99 9.30
N ALA A 104 23.35 5.69 9.06
CA ALA A 104 23.03 4.63 9.98
C ALA A 104 24.03 3.47 9.82
N LYS A 105 25.33 3.77 9.65
CA LYS A 105 26.41 2.77 9.47
C LYS A 105 26.58 1.75 10.59
N HIS A 106 25.90 1.95 11.72
CA HIS A 106 25.84 0.98 12.81
C HIS A 106 24.76 -0.10 12.59
N VAL A 107 24.02 -0.03 11.48
CA VAL A 107 22.88 -0.88 11.15
C VAL A 107 23.17 -1.60 9.85
N LYS A 108 23.02 -2.92 9.84
CA LYS A 108 23.08 -3.77 8.66
C LYS A 108 21.69 -4.01 8.10
N VAL A 109 21.61 -4.41 6.83
CA VAL A 109 20.37 -4.85 6.19
C VAL A 109 19.71 -5.99 6.99
N SER A 110 20.50 -6.92 7.50
CA SER A 110 20.02 -8.05 8.32
C SER A 110 19.43 -7.63 9.67
N ASP A 111 19.78 -6.45 10.20
CA ASP A 111 19.21 -5.91 11.44
C ASP A 111 17.79 -5.37 11.23
N VAL A 112 17.44 -4.99 9.99
CA VAL A 112 16.14 -4.39 9.65
C VAL A 112 15.19 -5.31 8.90
N LEU A 113 15.72 -6.35 8.26
CA LEU A 113 14.97 -7.40 7.59
C LEU A 113 14.98 -8.66 8.46
N LEU A 114 14.08 -8.67 9.45
CA LEU A 114 13.95 -9.72 10.46
C LEU A 114 12.71 -10.61 10.19
N PRO A 115 12.84 -11.76 9.49
CA PRO A 115 11.73 -12.67 9.24
C PRO A 115 11.02 -13.07 10.55
N GLY A 116 9.69 -13.04 10.54
CA GLY A 116 8.88 -13.47 11.68
C GLY A 116 8.99 -12.58 12.93
N LYS A 117 9.56 -11.38 12.83
CA LYS A 117 9.61 -10.37 13.91
C LYS A 117 8.87 -9.10 13.50
N ASP A 118 8.62 -8.24 14.48
CA ASP A 118 8.02 -6.93 14.25
C ASP A 118 8.93 -6.06 13.37
N VAL A 119 8.32 -5.22 12.54
CA VAL A 119 9.06 -4.26 11.72
C VAL A 119 9.78 -3.29 12.65
N PRO A 120 11.12 -3.14 12.54
CA PRO A 120 11.87 -2.26 13.42
C PRO A 120 11.41 -0.80 13.32
N LEU A 121 11.25 -0.15 14.48
CA LEU A 121 10.85 1.25 14.55
C LEU A 121 11.86 2.19 13.87
N LEU A 122 13.10 1.74 13.70
CA LEU A 122 14.17 2.47 13.01
C LEU A 122 13.77 2.91 11.60
N PHE A 123 12.91 2.17 10.88
CA PHE A 123 12.43 2.62 9.56
C PHE A 123 11.76 3.99 9.60
N ARG A 124 11.19 4.42 10.74
CA ARG A 124 10.61 5.75 10.90
C ARG A 124 11.66 6.86 10.80
N GLU A 125 12.89 6.61 11.24
CA GLU A 125 14.00 7.56 11.14
C GLU A 125 14.61 7.63 9.74
N PHE A 126 14.21 6.74 8.82
CA PHE A 126 14.66 6.75 7.43
C PHE A 126 13.78 7.63 6.51
N PHE A 127 12.86 8.40 7.09
CA PHE A 127 11.97 9.32 6.37
C PHE A 127 11.97 10.72 6.98
N VAL A 128 11.77 11.72 6.13
CA VAL A 128 11.47 13.09 6.54
C VAL A 128 9.97 13.22 6.85
N PHE A 129 9.60 14.24 7.63
CA PHE A 129 8.20 14.61 7.90
C PHE A 129 7.39 13.51 8.59
N GLU A 130 8.01 12.86 9.58
CA GLU A 130 7.34 11.88 10.41
C GLU A 130 6.01 12.41 10.95
N ARG A 131 4.92 11.70 10.62
CA ARG A 131 3.54 12.02 11.00
C ARG A 131 3.05 13.42 10.59
N LEU A 132 3.65 14.04 9.58
CA LEU A 132 3.19 15.35 9.10
C LEU A 132 1.82 15.24 8.42
N VAL A 133 0.85 16.02 8.89
CA VAL A 133 -0.51 16.07 8.32
C VAL A 133 -0.52 16.86 7.00
N SER A 134 -1.24 16.35 6.00
CA SER A 134 -1.29 16.87 4.62
C SER A 134 -1.64 18.36 4.53
N TYR A 135 -2.52 18.88 5.38
CA TYR A 135 -2.82 20.32 5.39
C TYR A 135 -1.61 21.23 5.61
N ASN A 136 -0.53 20.73 6.23
CA ASN A 136 0.72 21.48 6.38
C ASN A 136 1.42 21.80 5.04
N GLY A 137 0.95 21.26 3.91
CA GLY A 137 1.42 21.62 2.57
C GLY A 137 1.32 23.11 2.23
N HIS A 138 0.58 23.89 3.01
CA HIS A 138 0.60 25.36 2.93
C HIS A 138 1.94 25.98 3.35
N HIS A 139 2.68 25.30 4.22
CA HIS A 139 3.87 25.87 4.90
C HIS A 139 5.09 24.93 4.83
N LYS A 140 4.89 23.68 4.42
CA LYS A 140 5.91 22.65 4.25
C LYS A 140 5.98 22.21 2.80
N PRO A 141 7.14 21.72 2.34
CA PRO A 141 7.24 21.04 1.06
C PRO A 141 6.17 19.95 0.88
N LEU A 142 5.69 19.77 -0.35
CA LEU A 142 4.70 18.74 -0.68
C LEU A 142 5.34 17.36 -0.86
N ALA A 143 6.67 17.30 -1.01
CA ALA A 143 7.43 16.07 -1.02
C ALA A 143 8.78 16.24 -0.31
N ALA A 144 9.39 15.11 0.05
CA ALA A 144 10.77 15.01 0.52
C ALA A 144 11.39 13.66 0.17
N VAL A 145 12.71 13.63 0.03
CA VAL A 145 13.50 12.41 -0.14
C VAL A 145 14.58 12.35 0.94
N GLN A 146 14.73 11.19 1.57
CA GLN A 146 15.86 10.91 2.46
C GLN A 146 16.65 9.72 1.94
N VAL A 147 17.96 9.84 1.91
CA VAL A 147 18.89 8.76 1.56
C VAL A 147 19.68 8.43 2.81
N THR A 148 19.57 7.20 3.30
CA THR A 148 20.23 6.76 4.53
C THR A 148 21.24 5.66 4.20
N GLU A 149 22.52 5.91 4.50
CA GLU A 149 23.62 4.95 4.36
C GLU A 149 23.60 3.96 5.53
N LEU A 150 23.51 2.66 5.26
CA LEU A 150 23.68 1.58 6.23
C LEU A 150 25.11 1.02 6.14
N ASP A 151 25.47 0.05 6.98
CA ASP A 151 26.79 -0.61 6.93
C ASP A 151 27.02 -1.35 5.59
N ASP A 152 25.99 -2.05 5.10
CA ASP A 152 26.01 -2.91 3.92
C ASP A 152 24.88 -2.61 2.92
N GLY A 153 24.18 -1.49 3.07
CA GLY A 153 23.07 -1.10 2.19
C GLY A 153 22.77 0.39 2.16
N VAL A 154 21.73 0.74 1.40
CA VAL A 154 21.20 2.11 1.33
C VAL A 154 19.69 2.05 1.37
N PHE A 155 19.07 2.93 2.17
CA PHE A 155 17.64 3.15 2.14
C PHE A 155 17.30 4.48 1.46
N ILE A 156 16.41 4.45 0.47
CA ILE A 156 15.87 5.66 -0.17
C ILE A 156 14.40 5.78 0.23
N GLY A 157 14.11 6.71 1.15
CA GLY A 157 12.77 7.03 1.62
C GLY A 157 12.17 8.20 0.84
N CYS A 158 10.94 8.03 0.36
CA CYS A 158 10.17 9.10 -0.27
C CYS A 158 8.92 9.42 0.56
N THR A 159 8.71 10.71 0.82
CA THR A 159 7.57 11.23 1.57
C THR A 159 6.80 12.21 0.71
N VAL A 160 5.49 12.01 0.50
CA VAL A 160 4.67 12.86 -0.39
C VAL A 160 3.31 13.15 0.26
N ASN A 161 2.86 14.39 0.14
CA ASN A 161 1.57 14.84 0.65
C ASN A 161 0.42 14.03 0.05
N HIS A 162 -0.44 13.45 0.91
CA HIS A 162 -1.49 12.54 0.48
C HIS A 162 -2.63 13.28 -0.24
N SER A 163 -2.81 14.59 -0.01
CA SER A 163 -3.76 15.39 -0.81
C SER A 163 -3.23 15.75 -2.20
N VAL A 164 -1.98 15.39 -2.52
CA VAL A 164 -1.38 15.60 -3.85
C VAL A 164 -1.33 14.30 -4.65
N THR A 165 -1.16 13.17 -3.97
CA THR A 165 -1.01 11.86 -4.62
C THR A 165 -1.80 10.75 -3.91
N ASP A 166 -2.31 9.82 -4.71
CA ASP A 166 -2.67 8.48 -4.28
C ASP A 166 -1.53 7.48 -4.56
N GLY A 167 -1.72 6.19 -4.24
CA GLY A 167 -0.69 5.18 -4.46
C GLY A 167 -0.25 5.03 -5.93
N THR A 168 -1.14 5.28 -6.90
CA THR A 168 -0.80 5.18 -8.33
C THR A 168 0.12 6.33 -8.74
N SER A 169 -0.25 7.56 -8.43
CA SER A 169 0.53 8.76 -8.75
C SER A 169 1.84 8.85 -7.94
N PHE A 170 1.84 8.37 -6.70
CA PHE A 170 3.05 8.25 -5.88
C PHE A 170 4.10 7.35 -6.54
N TRP A 171 3.74 6.11 -6.90
CA TRP A 171 4.70 5.18 -7.50
C TRP A 171 5.10 5.57 -8.91
N HIS A 172 4.24 6.29 -9.65
CA HIS A 172 4.64 6.89 -10.92
C HIS A 172 5.78 7.89 -10.75
N PHE A 173 5.67 8.81 -9.78
CA PHE A 173 6.77 9.73 -9.45
C PHE A 173 8.01 8.97 -8.98
N PHE A 174 7.87 8.06 -8.02
CA PHE A 174 9.03 7.43 -7.40
C PHE A 174 9.79 6.52 -8.38
N ASN A 175 9.08 5.80 -9.26
CA ASN A 175 9.74 5.03 -10.32
C ASN A 175 10.35 5.91 -11.40
N THR A 176 9.71 7.04 -11.75
CA THR A 176 10.33 7.99 -12.68
C THR A 176 11.62 8.57 -12.09
N PHE A 177 11.67 8.81 -10.77
CA PHE A 177 12.88 9.24 -10.09
C PHE A 177 13.99 8.17 -10.15
N ALA A 178 13.65 6.90 -9.95
CA ALA A 178 14.59 5.80 -10.13
C ALA A 178 15.09 5.68 -11.58
N ASP A 179 14.19 5.75 -12.57
CA ASP A 179 14.52 5.73 -14.01
C ASP A 179 15.47 6.86 -14.41
N VAL A 180 15.21 8.09 -13.95
CA VAL A 180 16.11 9.23 -14.22
C VAL A 180 17.48 9.00 -13.59
N THR A 181 17.53 8.44 -12.37
CA THR A 181 18.79 8.19 -11.67
C THR A 181 19.62 7.08 -12.31
N SER A 182 18.98 6.02 -12.79
CA SER A 182 19.66 4.93 -13.50
C SER A 182 20.14 5.33 -14.90
N GLY A 183 19.79 6.52 -15.37
CA GLY A 183 20.17 7.03 -16.69
C GLY A 183 19.28 6.50 -17.82
N ALA A 184 18.04 6.10 -17.52
CA ALA A 184 17.10 5.63 -18.53
C ALA A 184 16.95 6.66 -19.67
N CYS A 185 17.17 6.21 -20.91
CA CYS A 185 17.27 7.14 -22.05
C CYS A 185 15.95 7.86 -22.39
N LYS A 186 14.79 7.32 -21.96
CA LYS A 186 13.47 7.91 -22.19
C LYS A 186 12.51 7.59 -21.05
N ILE A 187 11.89 8.62 -20.48
CA ILE A 187 10.75 8.48 -19.58
C ILE A 187 9.52 8.13 -20.42
N LYS A 188 8.92 6.96 -20.15
CA LYS A 188 7.88 6.38 -21.00
C LYS A 188 6.55 7.14 -20.95
N HIS A 189 6.18 7.63 -19.77
CA HIS A 189 4.88 8.22 -19.52
C HIS A 189 5.00 9.44 -18.61
N LEU A 190 4.46 10.57 -19.06
CA LEU A 190 4.41 11.81 -18.29
C LEU A 190 3.11 11.86 -17.47
N PRO A 191 3.13 12.51 -16.29
CA PRO A 191 1.91 12.72 -15.50
C PRO A 191 0.92 13.62 -16.23
N ASP A 192 -0.37 13.29 -16.13
CA ASP A 192 -1.46 14.15 -16.58
C ASP A 192 -1.95 15.04 -15.43
N PHE A 193 -1.78 16.34 -15.57
CA PHE A 193 -2.22 17.35 -14.60
C PHE A 193 -3.60 17.93 -14.90
N SER A 194 -4.31 17.41 -15.90
CA SER A 194 -5.64 17.88 -16.27
C SER A 194 -6.58 17.87 -15.06
N ARG A 195 -7.19 19.02 -14.75
CA ARG A 195 -8.18 19.13 -13.66
C ARG A 195 -9.62 19.12 -14.16
N HIS A 196 -9.87 19.12 -15.47
CA HIS A 196 -11.20 18.98 -16.05
C HIS A 196 -11.68 17.52 -16.01
N THR A 197 -11.95 17.03 -14.79
CA THR A 197 -12.35 15.64 -14.54
C THR A 197 -13.67 15.61 -13.78
N VAL A 198 -14.26 14.42 -13.63
CA VAL A 198 -15.47 14.22 -12.82
C VAL A 198 -15.27 14.56 -11.34
N PHE A 199 -14.02 14.66 -10.88
CA PHE A 199 -13.66 15.00 -9.51
C PHE A 199 -13.51 16.52 -9.29
N ASP A 200 -13.60 17.33 -10.34
CA ASP A 200 -13.57 18.78 -10.22
C ASP A 200 -14.92 19.30 -9.71
N SER A 201 -14.89 20.07 -8.63
CA SER A 201 -16.10 20.52 -7.95
C SER A 201 -15.95 21.94 -7.42
N PRO A 202 -17.03 22.75 -7.44
CA PRO A 202 -17.08 24.03 -6.74
C PRO A 202 -17.36 23.86 -5.23
N ALA A 203 -17.54 22.65 -4.72
CA ALA A 203 -17.74 22.44 -3.28
C ALA A 203 -16.50 22.86 -2.49
N VAL A 204 -16.73 23.47 -1.32
CA VAL A 204 -15.67 23.94 -0.43
C VAL A 204 -15.69 23.12 0.85
N LEU A 205 -14.57 22.47 1.16
CA LEU A 205 -14.38 21.80 2.43
C LEU A 205 -14.10 22.84 3.52
N ARG A 206 -14.94 22.87 4.55
CA ARG A 206 -14.70 23.71 5.73
C ARG A 206 -13.61 23.09 6.59
N VAL A 207 -12.53 23.82 6.79
CA VAL A 207 -11.38 23.39 7.58
C VAL A 207 -11.39 24.13 8.92
N PRO A 208 -11.16 23.44 10.06
CA PRO A 208 -11.09 24.13 11.35
C PRO A 208 -9.92 25.11 11.42
N PRO A 209 -9.98 26.14 12.29
CA PRO A 209 -8.84 27.03 12.54
C PRO A 209 -7.58 26.23 12.91
N GLY A 210 -6.46 26.54 12.25
CA GLY A 210 -5.20 25.81 12.43
C GLY A 210 -5.08 24.50 11.63
N GLY A 211 -6.11 24.14 10.85
CA GLY A 211 -6.10 22.96 10.00
C GLY A 211 -6.65 21.69 10.66
N PRO A 212 -6.92 20.65 9.85
CA PRO A 212 -7.42 19.38 10.32
C PRO A 212 -6.31 18.58 11.04
N ARG A 213 -6.72 17.58 11.81
CA ARG A 213 -5.85 16.60 12.45
C ARG A 213 -6.22 15.21 11.96
N VAL A 214 -5.35 14.24 12.22
CA VAL A 214 -5.71 12.82 12.02
C VAL A 214 -6.91 12.45 12.89
N THR A 215 -7.67 11.48 12.41
CA THR A 215 -8.92 10.98 13.01
C THR A 215 -8.70 9.72 13.86
N PHE A 216 -7.45 9.36 14.13
CA PHE A 216 -7.03 8.22 14.94
C PHE A 216 -5.98 8.65 15.98
N ASP A 217 -5.82 7.85 17.02
CA ASP A 217 -4.75 8.03 18.01
C ASP A 217 -3.41 7.55 17.44
N ALA A 218 -2.53 8.49 17.11
CA ALA A 218 -1.21 8.20 16.55
C ALA A 218 -0.20 7.68 17.60
N ASP A 219 -0.51 7.82 18.89
CA ASP A 219 0.35 7.42 19.99
C ASP A 219 -0.08 6.10 20.64
N GLN A 220 -1.18 5.52 20.14
CA GLN A 220 -1.63 4.18 20.54
C GLN A 220 -0.47 3.16 20.38
N PRO A 221 -0.22 2.29 21.38
CA PRO A 221 0.72 1.19 21.23
C PRO A 221 0.26 0.24 20.11
N LEU A 222 1.13 0.00 19.14
CA LEU A 222 0.83 -0.83 17.97
C LEU A 222 2.02 -1.76 17.69
N ARG A 223 1.71 -2.95 17.21
CA ARG A 223 2.68 -3.86 16.59
C ARG A 223 2.52 -3.79 15.08
N GLU A 224 3.64 -3.77 14.38
CA GLU A 224 3.70 -3.79 12.92
C GLU A 224 4.40 -5.08 12.47
N ARG A 225 3.72 -5.86 11.63
CA ARG A 225 4.23 -7.13 11.10
C ARG A 225 4.08 -7.23 9.62
N ILE A 226 5.06 -7.85 8.96
CA ILE A 226 4.95 -8.25 7.56
C ILE A 226 4.70 -9.75 7.52
N PHE A 227 3.56 -10.15 6.96
CA PHE A 227 3.23 -11.53 6.67
C PHE A 227 3.40 -11.78 5.19
N HIS A 228 4.32 -12.68 4.85
CA HIS A 228 4.59 -13.07 3.47
C HIS A 228 3.67 -14.22 3.06
N PHE A 229 3.12 -14.13 1.86
CA PHE A 229 2.29 -15.17 1.25
C PHE A 229 2.86 -15.51 -0.13
N SER A 230 3.41 -16.72 -0.26
CA SER A 230 3.89 -17.20 -1.55
C SER A 230 2.75 -17.35 -2.56
N ARG A 231 3.10 -17.44 -3.84
CA ARG A 231 2.13 -17.71 -4.91
C ARG A 231 1.34 -18.99 -4.65
N GLU A 232 2.00 -20.03 -4.16
CA GLU A 232 1.42 -21.34 -3.87
C GLU A 232 0.40 -21.24 -2.73
N ALA A 233 0.76 -20.54 -1.64
CA ALA A 233 -0.14 -20.31 -0.51
C ALA A 233 -1.39 -19.53 -0.94
N ILE A 234 -1.21 -18.46 -1.72
CA ILE A 234 -2.32 -17.66 -2.26
C ILE A 234 -3.20 -18.49 -3.20
N THR A 235 -2.59 -19.34 -4.03
CA THR A 235 -3.32 -20.22 -4.95
C THR A 235 -4.14 -21.24 -4.18
N LYS A 236 -3.56 -21.86 -3.14
CA LYS A 236 -4.26 -22.78 -2.23
C LYS A 236 -5.44 -22.09 -1.54
N LEU A 237 -5.25 -20.86 -1.08
CA LEU A 237 -6.31 -20.07 -0.46
C LEU A 237 -7.43 -19.72 -1.45
N LYS A 238 -7.07 -19.31 -2.68
CA LYS A 238 -8.04 -19.05 -3.75
C LYS A 238 -8.84 -20.31 -4.11
N GLN A 239 -8.17 -21.46 -4.18
CA GLN A 239 -8.82 -22.75 -4.44
C GLN A 239 -9.80 -23.11 -3.32
N ARG A 240 -9.37 -23.03 -2.04
CA ARG A 240 -10.26 -23.25 -0.88
C ARG A 240 -11.49 -22.35 -0.93
N THR A 241 -11.33 -21.09 -1.34
CA THR A 241 -12.41 -20.10 -1.41
C THR A 241 -13.39 -20.38 -2.56
N ASN A 242 -12.90 -20.95 -3.67
CA ASN A 242 -13.73 -21.21 -4.86
C ASN A 242 -14.32 -22.62 -4.92
N ASN A 243 -13.70 -23.60 -4.25
CA ASN A 243 -14.23 -24.95 -4.16
C ASN A 243 -15.46 -24.95 -3.26
N ARG A 244 -16.64 -25.18 -3.84
CA ARG A 244 -17.84 -25.48 -3.07
C ARG A 244 -17.59 -26.77 -2.32
N VAL A 245 -17.64 -26.74 -1.00
CA VAL A 245 -17.90 -27.97 -0.24
C VAL A 245 -19.31 -28.39 -0.62
N ASN A 246 -19.45 -29.22 -1.65
CA ASN A 246 -20.65 -30.04 -1.80
C ASN A 246 -20.70 -30.86 -0.53
N GLY A 247 -21.69 -30.63 0.32
CA GLY A 247 -21.78 -31.18 1.67
C GLY A 247 -21.51 -32.68 1.71
N ILE A 248 -20.27 -33.03 2.02
CA ILE A 248 -19.84 -34.29 2.62
C ILE A 248 -18.67 -33.89 3.51
N GLU A 249 -18.91 -33.85 4.81
CA GLU A 249 -17.85 -34.02 5.79
C GLU A 249 -17.20 -35.39 5.54
N THR A 250 -16.11 -35.42 4.80
CA THR A 250 -15.13 -36.50 5.01
C THR A 250 -14.21 -36.01 6.10
N ALA A 251 -14.49 -36.45 7.32
CA ALA A 251 -13.51 -36.47 8.40
C ALA A 251 -12.23 -37.12 7.86
N VAL A 252 -11.22 -36.32 7.58
CA VAL A 252 -9.86 -36.83 7.46
C VAL A 252 -9.38 -36.94 8.89
N ASN A 253 -9.42 -38.16 9.42
CA ASN A 253 -8.74 -38.52 10.65
C ASN A 253 -7.27 -38.12 10.51
N ASP A 254 -6.85 -37.09 11.23
CA ASP A 254 -5.45 -36.79 11.49
C ASP A 254 -4.87 -37.91 12.35
N GLY A 255 -4.21 -38.85 11.68
CA GLY A 255 -3.59 -40.00 12.32
C GLY A 255 -2.56 -40.63 11.41
N TRP A 256 -1.50 -39.90 11.04
CA TRP A 256 -0.34 -40.52 10.39
C TRP A 256 0.81 -40.67 11.39
N LYS A 257 0.93 -41.88 11.95
CA LYS A 257 2.17 -42.39 12.56
C LYS A 257 3.13 -42.78 11.44
N CYS A 258 4.35 -42.26 11.48
CA CYS A 258 5.43 -42.69 10.61
C CYS A 258 5.95 -44.07 11.04
N ASN A 259 6.05 -45.00 10.10
CA ASN A 259 7.08 -46.06 10.10
C ASN A 259 7.17 -46.72 8.73
N GLY A 260 8.41 -46.90 8.24
CA GLY A 260 8.75 -47.96 7.28
C GLY A 260 9.25 -47.50 5.91
N ASN A 261 10.54 -47.78 5.67
CA ASN A 261 11.32 -47.60 4.43
C ASN A 261 10.70 -48.21 3.16
N GLY A 262 11.04 -47.62 2.01
CA GLY A 262 10.96 -48.26 0.71
C GLY A 262 11.20 -47.30 -0.46
N GLU A 263 12.39 -47.35 -1.06
CA GLU A 263 12.70 -46.73 -2.35
C GLU A 263 11.78 -47.26 -3.45
N ASN A 264 11.25 -46.38 -4.31
CA ASN A 264 11.29 -46.59 -5.76
C ASN A 264 10.81 -45.36 -6.55
N ASN A 265 11.65 -44.98 -7.51
CA ASN A 265 11.44 -43.96 -8.52
C ASN A 265 10.35 -44.34 -9.53
N GLY A 266 9.60 -43.33 -9.97
CA GLY A 266 9.00 -43.30 -11.32
C GLY A 266 7.49 -43.54 -11.39
N LYS A 267 6.73 -42.44 -11.47
CA LYS A 267 5.48 -42.20 -12.25
C LYS A 267 4.56 -41.20 -11.53
N ILE A 268 4.90 -39.90 -11.60
CA ILE A 268 4.02 -38.77 -11.22
C ILE A 268 3.63 -37.99 -12.48
N THR A 269 3.39 -38.67 -13.60
CA THR A 269 3.04 -38.00 -14.87
C THR A 269 1.74 -38.51 -15.50
N THR A 270 1.01 -39.44 -14.87
CA THR A 270 -0.17 -40.05 -15.52
C THR A 270 -1.52 -39.65 -14.89
N VAL A 271 -1.53 -38.93 -13.76
CA VAL A 271 -2.77 -38.43 -13.12
C VAL A 271 -3.08 -36.98 -13.53
N LEU A 272 -2.08 -36.20 -13.94
CA LEU A 272 -2.27 -34.83 -14.40
C LEU A 272 -2.87 -34.77 -15.83
N ASP A 273 -2.50 -35.72 -16.69
CA ASP A 273 -2.96 -35.78 -18.09
C ASP A 273 -4.40 -36.30 -18.24
N SER A 274 -4.91 -37.07 -17.27
CA SER A 274 -6.31 -37.50 -17.26
C SER A 274 -7.26 -36.40 -16.76
N PHE A 275 -6.77 -35.49 -15.90
CA PHE A 275 -7.53 -34.30 -15.50
C PHE A 275 -7.65 -33.26 -16.62
N LEU A 276 -6.68 -33.18 -17.53
CA LEU A 276 -6.67 -32.21 -18.64
C LEU A 276 -7.53 -32.60 -19.85
N LYS A 277 -8.06 -33.83 -19.91
CA LYS A 277 -8.79 -34.35 -21.09
C LYS A 277 -10.31 -34.51 -20.91
N SER A 278 -10.89 -34.09 -19.78
CA SER A 278 -12.34 -34.21 -19.56
C SER A 278 -13.18 -32.95 -19.82
N ASP A 279 -12.57 -31.87 -20.31
CA ASP A 279 -13.24 -30.58 -20.57
C ASP A 279 -13.84 -30.43 -21.98
N THR A 280 -14.40 -31.51 -22.55
CA THR A 280 -15.30 -31.38 -23.72
C THR A 280 -16.60 -32.12 -23.48
N ASN A 281 -17.70 -31.36 -23.53
CA ASN A 281 -19.10 -31.77 -23.42
C ASN A 281 -19.64 -32.12 -22.02
N ASN A 282 -19.94 -31.08 -21.23
CA ASN A 282 -21.21 -31.08 -20.50
C ASN A 282 -21.75 -29.65 -20.30
N LYS A 283 -22.74 -29.26 -21.12
CA LYS A 283 -23.63 -28.13 -20.84
C LYS A 283 -24.51 -28.50 -19.64
N LYS A 284 -23.98 -28.34 -18.43
CA LYS A 284 -24.79 -28.18 -17.23
C LYS A 284 -24.84 -26.71 -16.87
N THR A 285 -26.03 -26.14 -16.97
CA THR A 285 -26.42 -24.85 -16.41
C THR A 285 -26.25 -24.91 -14.89
N HIS A 286 -25.01 -24.74 -14.41
CA HIS A 286 -24.76 -24.29 -13.06
C HIS A 286 -24.71 -22.77 -13.10
N ASP A 287 -25.59 -22.15 -12.34
CA ASP A 287 -25.56 -20.74 -11.99
C ASP A 287 -24.13 -20.35 -11.57
N ARG A 288 -23.38 -19.75 -12.52
CA ARG A 288 -21.96 -19.40 -12.34
C ARG A 288 -21.89 -18.19 -11.43
N THR A 289 -21.96 -18.42 -10.13
CA THR A 289 -21.45 -17.47 -9.13
C THR A 289 -20.03 -17.08 -9.55
N ALA A 290 -19.78 -15.77 -9.72
CA ALA A 290 -18.51 -15.25 -10.20
C ALA A 290 -17.32 -15.78 -9.38
N GLU A 291 -16.20 -16.04 -10.06
CA GLU A 291 -14.98 -16.53 -9.44
C GLU A 291 -14.39 -15.48 -8.48
N ILE A 292 -14.05 -15.90 -7.26
CA ILE A 292 -13.41 -15.05 -6.26
C ILE A 292 -11.92 -14.93 -6.58
N SER A 293 -11.40 -13.70 -6.59
CA SER A 293 -9.99 -13.44 -6.89
C SER A 293 -9.06 -13.83 -5.73
N SER A 294 -7.77 -14.03 -6.04
CA SER A 294 -6.72 -14.27 -5.04
C SER A 294 -6.69 -13.20 -3.95
N PHE A 295 -6.77 -11.93 -4.35
CA PHE A 295 -6.72 -10.80 -3.41
C PHE A 295 -7.95 -10.74 -2.51
N GLN A 296 -9.14 -11.06 -3.03
CA GLN A 296 -10.35 -11.18 -2.21
C GLN A 296 -10.28 -12.36 -1.24
N SER A 297 -9.72 -13.49 -1.67
CA SER A 297 -9.53 -14.67 -0.82
C SER A 297 -8.59 -14.36 0.35
N LEU A 298 -7.45 -13.71 0.07
CA LEU A 298 -6.49 -13.27 1.07
C LEU A 298 -7.08 -12.20 2.02
N SER A 299 -7.79 -11.22 1.47
CA SER A 299 -8.45 -10.17 2.26
C SER A 299 -9.53 -10.74 3.19
N ALA A 300 -10.32 -11.71 2.70
CA ALA A 300 -11.33 -12.38 3.50
C ALA A 300 -10.73 -13.21 4.64
N GLN A 301 -9.64 -13.94 4.36
CA GLN A 301 -8.92 -14.70 5.38
C GLN A 301 -8.39 -13.77 6.48
N LEU A 302 -7.74 -12.67 6.09
CA LEU A 302 -7.26 -11.66 7.03
C LEU A 302 -8.41 -11.07 7.87
N TRP A 303 -9.53 -10.73 7.24
CA TRP A 303 -10.68 -10.14 7.94
C TRP A 303 -11.25 -11.06 9.01
N ARG A 304 -11.42 -12.34 8.68
CA ARG A 304 -11.86 -13.37 9.63
C ARG A 304 -10.86 -13.51 10.77
N SER A 305 -9.57 -13.61 10.46
CA SER A 305 -8.52 -13.80 11.44
C SER A 305 -8.39 -12.63 12.43
N VAL A 306 -8.41 -11.39 11.95
CA VAL A 306 -8.43 -10.21 12.82
C VAL A 306 -9.70 -10.17 13.67
N THR A 307 -10.86 -10.48 13.08
CA THR A 307 -12.14 -10.51 13.82
C THR A 307 -12.12 -11.54 14.94
N ARG A 308 -11.57 -12.74 14.69
CA ARG A 308 -11.40 -13.78 15.71
C ARG A 308 -10.42 -13.33 16.81
N ALA A 309 -9.27 -12.76 16.42
CA ALA A 309 -8.25 -12.29 17.35
C ALA A 309 -8.75 -11.16 18.26
N ARG A 310 -9.68 -10.32 17.78
CA ARG A 310 -10.31 -9.26 18.59
C ARG A 310 -11.38 -9.76 19.56
N ASN A 311 -11.79 -11.03 19.48
CA ASN A 311 -12.83 -11.65 20.32
C ASN A 311 -14.09 -10.76 20.47
N LEU A 312 -14.60 -10.26 19.34
CA LEU A 312 -15.75 -9.36 19.31
C LEU A 312 -17.04 -10.10 19.68
N ASP A 313 -17.99 -9.38 20.28
CA ASP A 313 -19.35 -9.89 20.47
C ASP A 313 -19.95 -10.34 19.11
N PRO A 314 -20.60 -11.51 19.00
CA PRO A 314 -21.13 -12.00 17.73
C PRO A 314 -22.08 -11.03 17.00
N SER A 315 -22.79 -10.16 17.73
CA SER A 315 -23.68 -9.15 17.17
C SER A 315 -22.95 -7.89 16.69
N LYS A 316 -21.70 -7.68 17.09
CA LYS A 316 -20.89 -6.51 16.72
C LYS A 316 -20.67 -6.50 15.21
N THR A 317 -21.02 -5.39 14.56
CA THR A 317 -20.67 -5.14 13.17
C THR A 317 -19.16 -4.94 13.03
N THR A 318 -18.55 -5.67 12.10
CA THR A 318 -17.16 -5.52 11.67
C THR A 318 -17.11 -4.92 10.26
N THR A 319 -16.09 -4.12 9.99
CA THR A 319 -15.96 -3.35 8.75
C THR A 319 -14.62 -3.64 8.06
N PHE A 320 -14.66 -4.06 6.80
CA PHE A 320 -13.49 -4.12 5.92
C PHE A 320 -13.53 -3.00 4.89
N ARG A 321 -12.65 -2.02 5.00
CA ARG A 321 -12.53 -0.91 4.03
C ARG A 321 -11.46 -1.22 2.99
N MET A 322 -11.81 -1.08 1.72
CA MET A 322 -10.85 -1.13 0.61
C MET A 322 -10.73 0.23 -0.06
N ALA A 323 -9.50 0.67 -0.33
CA ALA A 323 -9.26 1.75 -1.27
C ALA A 323 -9.39 1.23 -2.72
N VAL A 324 -10.16 1.92 -3.55
CA VAL A 324 -10.43 1.53 -4.93
C VAL A 324 -9.96 2.64 -5.86
N ASN A 325 -9.12 2.28 -6.83
CA ASN A 325 -8.73 3.19 -7.91
C ASN A 325 -9.89 3.35 -8.90
N CYS A 326 -10.35 4.59 -9.07
CA CYS A 326 -11.51 4.96 -9.87
C CYS A 326 -11.15 5.23 -11.34
N ARG A 327 -9.87 5.39 -11.71
CA ARG A 327 -9.46 5.81 -13.07
C ARG A 327 -10.04 4.93 -14.17
N HIS A 328 -10.04 3.61 -13.95
CA HIS A 328 -10.51 2.60 -14.91
C HIS A 328 -11.98 2.19 -14.71
N ARG A 329 -12.66 2.79 -13.72
CA ARG A 329 -14.07 2.50 -13.40
C ARG A 329 -15.03 3.54 -13.95
N LEU A 330 -14.51 4.73 -14.27
CA LEU A 330 -15.26 5.82 -14.87
C LEU A 330 -15.45 5.58 -16.37
N GLU A 331 -16.56 6.10 -16.91
CA GLU A 331 -16.79 6.20 -18.34
C GLU A 331 -17.11 7.67 -18.73
N PRO A 332 -16.31 8.29 -19.62
CA PRO A 332 -15.07 7.76 -20.20
C PRO A 332 -13.98 7.54 -19.13
N LYS A 333 -13.10 6.56 -19.37
CA LYS A 333 -11.96 6.27 -18.49
C LYS A 333 -11.05 7.48 -18.36
N MET A 334 -10.53 7.68 -17.16
CA MET A 334 -9.50 8.70 -16.93
C MET A 334 -8.16 8.23 -17.48
N ASP A 335 -7.28 9.20 -17.76
CA ASP A 335 -5.89 8.90 -18.08
C ASP A 335 -5.26 8.07 -16.94
N PRO A 336 -4.61 6.93 -17.23
CA PRO A 336 -3.98 6.09 -16.22
C PRO A 336 -2.87 6.83 -15.44
N TYR A 337 -2.29 7.89 -16.03
CA TYR A 337 -1.25 8.74 -15.46
C TYR A 337 -1.79 10.06 -14.89
N TYR A 338 -3.11 10.19 -14.71
CA TYR A 338 -3.69 11.31 -13.94
C TYR A 338 -2.98 11.47 -12.59
N PHE A 339 -2.41 12.65 -12.36
CA PHE A 339 -1.64 12.97 -11.17
C PHE A 339 -2.50 13.67 -10.12
N GLY A 340 -2.83 12.93 -9.07
CA GLY A 340 -3.77 13.32 -8.03
C GLY A 340 -4.42 12.09 -7.40
N ASN A 341 -5.35 12.31 -6.47
CA ASN A 341 -6.18 11.25 -5.96
C ASN A 341 -7.32 10.95 -6.93
N ALA A 342 -7.44 9.70 -7.35
CA ALA A 342 -8.64 9.17 -8.01
C ALA A 342 -9.03 7.85 -7.33
N ILE A 343 -9.30 7.95 -6.02
CA ILE A 343 -9.62 6.83 -5.16
C ILE A 343 -10.88 7.07 -4.34
N GLN A 344 -11.62 6.01 -4.07
CA GLN A 344 -12.70 6.00 -3.09
C GLN A 344 -12.54 4.84 -2.10
N SER A 345 -13.13 4.97 -0.92
CA SER A 345 -13.16 3.91 0.09
C SER A 345 -14.49 3.19 0.06
N ILE A 346 -14.45 1.87 -0.13
CA ILE A 346 -15.64 1.02 -0.08
C ILE A 346 -15.66 0.23 1.24
N PRO A 347 -16.62 0.48 2.15
CA PRO A 347 -16.79 -0.33 3.35
C PRO A 347 -17.60 -1.60 3.03
N THR A 348 -17.11 -2.74 3.50
CA THR A 348 -17.86 -4.01 3.54
C THR A 348 -18.19 -4.34 4.98
N LEU A 349 -19.47 -4.60 5.25
CA LEU A 349 -19.99 -4.82 6.60
C LEU A 349 -20.46 -6.27 6.77
N ALA A 350 -20.21 -6.83 7.94
CA ALA A 350 -20.77 -8.11 8.39
C ALA A 350 -20.88 -8.10 9.92
N SER A 351 -21.73 -8.94 10.50
CA SER A 351 -21.62 -9.23 11.94
C SER A 351 -20.39 -10.11 12.20
N ALA A 352 -19.75 -9.97 13.36
CA ALA A 352 -18.64 -10.85 13.75
C ALA A 352 -19.09 -12.32 13.77
N GLY A 353 -20.31 -12.59 14.23
CA GLY A 353 -20.91 -13.92 14.25
C GLY A 353 -21.07 -14.53 12.86
N ASP A 354 -21.61 -13.79 11.89
CA ASP A 354 -21.72 -14.28 10.50
C ASP A 354 -20.35 -14.52 9.88
N LEU A 355 -19.42 -13.57 10.10
CA LEU A 355 -18.08 -13.64 9.53
C LEU A 355 -17.30 -14.84 10.06
N LEU A 356 -17.52 -15.27 11.32
CA LEU A 356 -16.80 -16.41 11.92
C LEU A 356 -17.53 -17.75 11.77
N SER A 357 -18.88 -17.76 11.75
CA SER A 357 -19.67 -18.99 11.65
C SER A 357 -19.83 -19.53 10.22
N LYS A 358 -19.76 -18.66 9.21
CA LYS A 358 -19.84 -19.04 7.79
C LYS A 358 -18.46 -19.42 7.25
N ASP A 359 -18.41 -19.93 6.02
CA ASP A 359 -17.16 -20.30 5.38
C ASP A 359 -16.37 -19.10 4.82
N LEU A 360 -15.12 -19.35 4.41
CA LEU A 360 -14.25 -18.34 3.82
C LEU A 360 -14.85 -17.77 2.53
N ARG A 361 -15.54 -18.59 1.73
CA ARG A 361 -16.19 -18.17 0.50
C ARG A 361 -17.23 -17.09 0.76
N TRP A 362 -18.11 -17.27 1.72
CA TRP A 362 -19.13 -16.29 2.07
C TRP A 362 -18.52 -14.93 2.42
N SER A 363 -17.43 -14.95 3.18
CA SER A 363 -16.68 -13.74 3.58
C SER A 363 -16.11 -13.02 2.35
N ALA A 364 -15.51 -13.78 1.44
CA ALA A 364 -14.96 -13.23 0.20
C ALA A 364 -16.03 -12.77 -0.79
N GLU A 365 -17.22 -13.38 -0.78
CA GLU A 365 -18.37 -12.95 -1.57
C GLU A 365 -18.89 -11.58 -1.11
N GLN A 366 -18.85 -11.25 0.19
CA GLN A 366 -19.22 -9.90 0.65
C GLN A 366 -18.28 -8.85 0.06
N LEU A 367 -16.96 -9.11 0.10
CA LEU A 367 -15.96 -8.24 -0.53
C LEU A 367 -16.19 -8.15 -2.05
N HIS A 368 -16.48 -9.28 -2.70
CA HIS A 368 -16.69 -9.34 -4.14
C HIS A 368 -17.89 -8.51 -4.60
N ARG A 369 -19.04 -8.65 -3.94
CA ARG A 369 -20.26 -7.88 -4.26
C ARG A 369 -19.98 -6.38 -4.20
N ASN A 370 -19.29 -5.91 -3.18
CA ASN A 370 -18.95 -4.49 -3.04
C ASN A 370 -17.96 -3.99 -4.09
N VAL A 371 -16.95 -4.80 -4.45
CA VAL A 371 -15.99 -4.44 -5.51
C VAL A 371 -16.66 -4.37 -6.89
N VAL A 372 -17.58 -5.28 -7.18
CA VAL A 372 -18.33 -5.31 -8.45
C VAL A 372 -19.35 -4.18 -8.53
N ALA A 373 -20.08 -3.91 -7.44
CA ALA A 373 -21.08 -2.86 -7.38
C ALA A 373 -20.47 -1.44 -7.53
N HIS A 374 -19.17 -1.27 -7.32
CA HIS A 374 -18.49 0.03 -7.39
C HIS A 374 -18.15 0.46 -8.82
N ASP A 375 -19.15 0.61 -9.67
CA ASP A 375 -19.04 1.05 -11.08
C ASP A 375 -18.98 2.60 -11.25
N ASP A 376 -18.96 3.09 -12.50
CA ASP A 376 -18.97 4.52 -12.84
C ASP A 376 -20.09 5.29 -12.10
N ALA A 377 -21.31 4.76 -12.15
CA ALA A 377 -22.47 5.38 -11.51
C ALA A 377 -22.28 5.48 -10.00
N THR A 378 -21.69 4.47 -9.37
CA THR A 378 -21.38 4.46 -7.93
C THR A 378 -20.28 5.45 -7.58
N VAL A 379 -19.23 5.55 -8.39
CA VAL A 379 -18.16 6.55 -8.19
C VAL A 379 -18.75 7.95 -8.23
N ARG A 380 -19.58 8.26 -9.24
CA ARG A 380 -20.23 9.56 -9.41
C ARG A 380 -21.20 9.88 -8.29
N ARG A 381 -21.97 8.89 -7.79
CA ARG A 381 -22.80 9.07 -6.58
C ARG A 381 -21.95 9.39 -5.35
N GLY A 382 -20.79 8.75 -5.20
CA GLY A 382 -19.84 9.04 -4.12
C GLY A 382 -19.31 10.47 -4.19
N ILE A 383 -19.02 10.97 -5.40
CA ILE A 383 -18.64 12.36 -5.65
C ILE A 383 -19.77 13.30 -5.23
N ALA A 384 -20.98 13.11 -5.78
CA ALA A 384 -22.13 13.97 -5.46
C ALA A 384 -22.47 13.99 -3.95
N ALA A 385 -22.37 12.84 -3.29
CA ALA A 385 -22.57 12.74 -1.84
C ALA A 385 -21.48 13.45 -1.03
N TRP A 386 -20.25 13.54 -1.55
CA TRP A 386 -19.20 14.36 -0.95
C TRP A 386 -19.42 15.84 -1.24
N GLU A 387 -19.87 16.21 -2.43
CA GLU A 387 -20.17 17.61 -2.77
C GLU A 387 -21.31 18.20 -1.91
N SER A 388 -22.33 17.39 -1.61
CA SER A 388 -23.45 17.80 -0.75
C SER A 388 -23.06 17.92 0.73
N ASP A 389 -22.04 17.17 1.16
CA ASP A 389 -21.53 17.16 2.54
C ASP A 389 -20.00 16.99 2.55
N PRO A 390 -19.25 18.06 2.21
CA PRO A 390 -17.79 18.01 2.14
C PRO A 390 -17.18 17.68 3.49
N ARG A 391 -16.39 16.61 3.53
CA ARG A 391 -15.82 16.09 4.78
C ARG A 391 -14.41 15.54 4.60
N LEU A 392 -13.67 15.52 5.71
CA LEU A 392 -12.37 14.89 5.82
C LEU A 392 -12.49 13.37 5.83
N PHE A 393 -11.41 12.68 5.48
CA PHE A 393 -11.42 11.23 5.43
C PHE A 393 -11.30 10.62 6.85
N PRO A 394 -12.22 9.73 7.25
CA PRO A 394 -12.17 9.07 8.54
C PRO A 394 -11.21 7.88 8.48
N LEU A 395 -9.94 8.09 8.84
CA LEU A 395 -8.96 7.04 9.12
C LEU A 395 -9.12 6.55 10.56
N GLY A 396 -8.59 5.36 10.83
CA GLY A 396 -8.60 4.77 12.16
C GLY A 396 -9.53 3.57 12.30
N ASN A 397 -9.66 3.14 13.55
CA ASN A 397 -10.56 2.09 14.01
C ASN A 397 -11.41 2.59 15.18
N PRO A 398 -12.29 3.59 14.96
CA PRO A 398 -13.00 4.27 16.05
C PRO A 398 -13.97 3.36 16.80
N ASP A 399 -14.46 2.29 16.16
CA ASP A 399 -15.44 1.35 16.73
C ASP A 399 -14.83 0.05 17.25
N GLY A 400 -13.50 -0.08 17.17
CA GLY A 400 -12.74 -1.27 17.55
C GLY A 400 -12.89 -2.46 16.59
N ALA A 401 -13.71 -2.37 15.55
CA ALA A 401 -14.11 -3.48 14.69
C ALA A 401 -13.82 -3.26 13.20
N SER A 402 -13.06 -2.23 12.86
CA SER A 402 -12.70 -1.86 11.49
C SER A 402 -11.28 -2.28 11.14
N ILE A 403 -11.07 -2.69 9.88
CA ILE A 403 -9.76 -2.76 9.24
C ILE A 403 -9.79 -2.06 7.88
N THR A 404 -8.67 -1.45 7.49
CA THR A 404 -8.53 -0.68 6.24
C THR A 404 -7.37 -1.21 5.42
N MET A 405 -7.71 -1.84 4.29
CA MET A 405 -6.79 -2.27 3.25
C MET A 405 -6.46 -1.12 2.31
N GLY A 406 -5.23 -0.63 2.39
CA GLY A 406 -4.67 0.31 1.41
C GLY A 406 -3.56 -0.35 0.59
N SER A 407 -2.99 0.43 -0.34
CA SER A 407 -1.99 -0.06 -1.30
C SER A 407 -2.56 -1.16 -2.23
N SER A 408 -1.72 -1.66 -3.13
CA SER A 408 -2.06 -2.78 -4.00
C SER A 408 -0.79 -3.57 -4.34
N PRO A 409 -0.85 -4.92 -4.37
CA PRO A 409 0.27 -5.73 -4.84
C PRO A 409 0.52 -5.57 -6.35
N ARG A 410 -0.34 -4.84 -7.07
CA ARG A 410 -0.18 -4.52 -8.50
C ARG A 410 0.67 -3.28 -8.75
N PHE A 411 1.02 -2.53 -7.70
CA PHE A 411 1.90 -1.38 -7.89
C PHE A 411 3.32 -1.84 -8.22
N PRO A 412 4.02 -1.15 -9.15
CA PRO A 412 5.36 -1.52 -9.62
C PRO A 412 6.45 -1.14 -8.61
N MET A 413 6.33 -1.58 -7.35
CA MET A 413 7.18 -1.10 -6.24
C MET A 413 8.63 -1.58 -6.35
N TYR A 414 8.86 -2.74 -6.96
CA TYR A 414 10.19 -3.30 -7.17
C TYR A 414 10.79 -2.97 -8.53
N ASP A 415 10.10 -2.17 -9.36
CA ASP A 415 10.68 -1.61 -10.59
C ASP A 415 11.58 -0.40 -10.28
N ASN A 416 11.67 -0.02 -9.00
CA ASN A 416 12.43 1.10 -8.47
C ASN A 416 13.95 0.80 -8.41
N ASP A 417 14.56 0.60 -9.57
CA ASP A 417 16.01 0.39 -9.73
C ASP A 417 16.71 1.72 -10.04
N PHE A 418 17.55 2.19 -9.10
CA PHE A 418 18.30 3.43 -9.23
C PHE A 418 19.60 3.29 -10.03
N GLY A 419 19.87 2.12 -10.61
CA GLY A 419 21.00 1.85 -11.50
C GLY A 419 21.99 0.80 -10.99
N TRP A 420 21.75 0.21 -9.82
CA TRP A 420 22.61 -0.85 -9.26
C TRP A 420 21.83 -2.06 -8.76
N GLY A 421 20.56 -2.19 -9.13
CA GLY A 421 19.79 -3.40 -8.95
C GLY A 421 18.46 -3.20 -8.25
N LYS A 422 17.68 -4.28 -8.27
CA LYS A 422 16.35 -4.38 -7.69
C LYS A 422 16.38 -4.22 -6.16
N PRO A 423 15.44 -3.48 -5.55
CA PRO A 423 15.29 -3.38 -4.11
C PRO A 423 15.27 -4.75 -3.39
N LEU A 424 15.92 -4.80 -2.22
CA LEU A 424 15.86 -5.91 -1.26
C LEU A 424 14.52 -5.93 -0.52
N ALA A 425 13.94 -4.76 -0.27
CA ALA A 425 12.63 -4.66 0.39
C ALA A 425 11.98 -3.30 0.12
N VAL A 426 10.64 -3.29 0.15
CA VAL A 426 9.83 -2.07 0.21
C VAL A 426 9.34 -1.89 1.64
N ARG A 427 9.47 -0.68 2.20
CA ARG A 427 9.07 -0.37 3.58
C ARG A 427 8.35 0.96 3.67
N SER A 428 7.56 1.11 4.73
CA SER A 428 6.83 2.34 5.05
C SER A 428 7.40 2.99 6.30
N GLY A 429 7.23 4.31 6.41
CA GLY A 429 7.51 5.04 7.66
C GLY A 429 6.34 4.96 8.66
N GLY A 430 6.35 5.82 9.68
CA GLY A 430 5.33 5.82 10.73
C GLY A 430 4.04 6.57 10.39
N ALA A 431 3.94 7.12 9.18
CA ALA A 431 2.74 7.78 8.68
C ALA A 431 1.52 6.84 8.57
N ASN A 432 0.33 7.36 8.90
CA ASN A 432 -0.96 6.67 8.80
C ASN A 432 -1.01 5.27 9.45
N LYS A 433 -0.23 5.04 10.52
CA LYS A 433 -0.25 3.80 11.30
C LYS A 433 -1.30 3.89 12.42
N PHE A 434 -2.28 3.01 12.38
CA PHE A 434 -3.36 2.89 13.37
C PHE A 434 -3.79 1.41 13.46
N ASP A 435 -4.46 1.02 14.55
CA ASP A 435 -4.95 -0.35 14.70
C ASP A 435 -5.91 -0.74 13.55
N GLY A 436 -5.62 -1.83 12.85
CA GLY A 436 -6.38 -2.28 11.70
C GLY A 436 -5.93 -1.68 10.36
N LYS A 437 -4.83 -0.92 10.33
CA LYS A 437 -4.21 -0.48 9.08
C LYS A 437 -3.47 -1.65 8.41
N ILE A 438 -3.83 -1.94 7.17
CA ILE A 438 -3.16 -2.94 6.32
C ILE A 438 -2.64 -2.27 5.05
N SER A 439 -1.43 -2.66 4.61
CA SER A 439 -0.88 -2.33 3.29
C SER A 439 -0.49 -3.61 2.57
N ALA A 440 -0.98 -3.80 1.35
CA ALA A 440 -0.55 -4.90 0.50
C ALA A 440 0.57 -4.46 -0.46
N PHE A 441 1.67 -5.22 -0.47
CA PHE A 441 2.80 -5.07 -1.38
C PHE A 441 2.95 -6.33 -2.23
N PRO A 442 3.48 -6.23 -3.46
CA PRO A 442 3.98 -7.42 -4.15
C PRO A 442 5.09 -8.05 -3.31
N GLY A 443 5.19 -9.38 -3.28
CA GLY A 443 6.40 -10.02 -2.76
C GLY A 443 7.59 -9.73 -3.68
N ARG A 444 8.81 -9.72 -3.13
CA ARG A 444 10.03 -9.36 -3.88
C ARG A 444 10.26 -10.27 -5.08
N GLU A 445 10.07 -11.57 -4.92
CA GLU A 445 10.22 -12.59 -5.95
C GLU A 445 9.21 -12.44 -7.10
N GLY A 446 8.13 -11.68 -6.88
CA GLY A 446 7.10 -11.41 -7.86
C GLY A 446 6.17 -12.61 -8.08
N ASN A 447 5.66 -12.75 -9.31
CA ASN A 447 4.84 -13.91 -9.72
C ASN A 447 3.55 -14.12 -8.90
N GLY A 448 3.03 -13.07 -8.27
CA GLY A 448 1.75 -13.10 -7.57
C GLY A 448 1.84 -13.43 -6.08
N SER A 449 3.03 -13.47 -5.50
CA SER A 449 3.18 -13.40 -4.04
C SER A 449 2.85 -12.01 -3.49
N VAL A 450 2.51 -11.95 -2.21
CA VAL A 450 2.04 -10.74 -1.54
C VAL A 450 2.65 -10.66 -0.15
N ASP A 451 3.17 -9.49 0.19
CA ASP A 451 3.50 -9.09 1.55
C ASP A 451 2.36 -8.24 2.11
N LEU A 452 1.82 -8.65 3.26
CA LEU A 452 0.87 -7.85 4.01
C LEU A 452 1.59 -7.19 5.19
N GLU A 453 1.77 -5.88 5.11
CA GLU A 453 2.14 -5.05 6.25
C GLU A 453 0.89 -4.80 7.10
N VAL A 454 0.82 -5.44 8.26
CA VAL A 454 -0.31 -5.48 9.18
C VAL A 454 0.04 -4.70 10.43
N VAL A 455 -0.78 -3.70 10.76
CA VAL A 455 -0.62 -2.88 11.97
C VAL A 455 -1.83 -3.12 12.86
N LEU A 456 -1.60 -3.64 14.06
CA LEU A 456 -2.67 -4.00 15.01
C LEU A 456 -2.27 -3.65 16.44
N ALA A 457 -3.26 -3.53 17.32
CA ALA A 457 -3.02 -3.54 18.76
C ALA A 457 -2.25 -4.81 19.18
N PRO A 458 -1.34 -4.75 20.18
CA PRO A 458 -0.46 -5.87 20.53
C PRO A 458 -1.18 -7.19 20.75
N GLU A 459 -2.30 -7.17 21.47
CA GLU A 459 -3.09 -8.36 21.80
C GLU A 459 -3.72 -8.98 20.55
N THR A 460 -4.20 -8.14 19.63
CA THR A 460 -4.78 -8.59 18.37
C THR A 460 -3.71 -9.17 17.45
N MET A 461 -2.50 -8.57 17.43
CA MET A 461 -1.36 -9.13 16.69
C MET A 461 -0.96 -10.51 17.23
N THR A 462 -0.87 -10.66 18.55
CA THR A 462 -0.62 -11.97 19.16
C THR A 462 -1.73 -12.97 18.86
N GLY A 463 -2.98 -12.53 18.80
CA GLY A 463 -4.11 -13.39 18.43
C GLY A 463 -4.01 -13.92 16.99
N ILE A 464 -3.60 -13.10 16.02
CA ILE A 464 -3.43 -13.56 14.63
C ILE A 464 -2.17 -14.43 14.44
N GLU A 465 -1.09 -14.17 15.18
CA GLU A 465 0.11 -15.02 15.17
C GLU A 465 -0.16 -16.43 15.72
N ASN A 466 -1.16 -16.56 16.61
CA ASN A 466 -1.60 -17.84 17.16
C ASN A 466 -2.80 -18.45 16.40
N ASP A 467 -3.26 -17.84 15.31
CA ASP A 467 -4.36 -18.36 14.51
C ASP A 467 -3.86 -19.39 13.48
N PRO A 468 -4.06 -20.70 13.70
CA PRO A 468 -3.58 -21.72 12.76
C PRO A 468 -4.30 -21.63 11.40
N GLU A 469 -5.52 -21.08 11.35
CA GLU A 469 -6.25 -20.92 10.09
C GLU A 469 -5.56 -19.89 9.18
N PHE A 470 -4.94 -18.87 9.77
CA PHE A 470 -4.16 -17.85 9.07
C PHE A 470 -2.73 -18.31 8.81
N MET A 471 -2.04 -18.75 9.87
CA MET A 471 -0.61 -19.02 9.84
C MET A 471 -0.22 -20.17 8.91
N GLN A 472 -1.12 -21.11 8.62
CA GLN A 472 -0.87 -22.16 7.62
C GLN A 472 -0.63 -21.64 6.19
N TYR A 473 -0.99 -20.38 5.90
CA TYR A 473 -0.76 -19.73 4.61
C TYR A 473 0.39 -18.74 4.64
N VAL A 474 0.90 -18.39 5.83
CA VAL A 474 2.07 -17.52 5.96
C VAL A 474 3.30 -18.35 5.57
N SER A 475 4.04 -17.84 4.60
CA SER A 475 5.21 -18.50 4.04
C SER A 475 6.47 -18.01 4.73
N GLU A 476 7.45 -18.88 4.91
CA GLU A 476 8.77 -18.49 5.41
C GLU A 476 9.48 -17.59 4.40
N VAL A 477 10.21 -16.60 4.91
CA VAL A 477 11.01 -15.70 4.09
C VAL A 477 12.48 -15.95 4.39
N THR A 478 13.23 -16.32 3.37
CA THR A 478 14.70 -16.34 3.41
C THR A 478 15.22 -15.14 2.62
N TYR A 479 16.04 -14.32 3.26
CA TYR A 479 16.74 -13.24 2.58
C TYR A 479 18.14 -13.74 2.24
N ASP A 480 18.47 -13.75 0.94
CA ASP A 480 19.83 -13.94 0.46
C ASP A 480 20.51 -12.56 0.47
N TYR A 481 21.43 -12.34 1.40
CA TYR A 481 22.22 -11.11 1.53
C TYR A 481 23.57 -11.23 0.83
#